data_AF-A0A4V1UF54-F1
#
_entry.id   AF-A0A4V1UF54-F1
#
_cell.length_a   1.000
_cell.length_b   1.000
_cell.length_c   1.000
_cell.angle_alpha   90.00
_cell.angle_beta   90.00
_cell.angle_gamma   90.00
#
_symmetry.space_group_name_H-M   'P 1'
#
loop_
_entity.id
_entity.type
_entity.pdbx_description
1 polymer ?
#
loop_
_entity_poly.entity_id
_entity_poly.type
_entity_poly.pdbx_seq_one_letter_code
_entity_poly.pdbx_strand_id
1 'polypeptide(L)'
;MPFKLHTQYQPAGDQPRAIEQLAEGLNTGEQHQTLLGVTGSGKTFTIANVIQQTQRPTLVLTHNKTLVAQLYGEFKQFFPENAVGYFVSYYDYYQPEAYMPVSDTYIEKDLSINEELDKLRLQATTQLLSGRRDIIVVASVSCIYGIGNPAEFENGIIRVKKGQTISRQGFLHSLVNALYSRSHEEFKRGNFRVKGDTVDINLPYVDYGYRITFFGD
;
A
#
# COMPACT_ATOMS: atom_id res chain seq x y z
N MET A 1 -5.26 -15.43 3.84
CA MET A 1 -5.51 -16.00 2.50
C MET A 1 -4.16 -16.35 1.89
N PRO A 2 -4.05 -17.41 1.08
CA PRO A 2 -2.81 -17.72 0.38
C PRO A 2 -2.64 -16.86 -0.87
N PHE A 3 -1.39 -16.65 -1.31
CA PHE A 3 -1.10 -16.18 -2.65
C PHE A 3 -1.64 -17.18 -3.68
N LYS A 4 -2.19 -16.64 -4.78
CA LYS A 4 -2.72 -17.40 -5.90
C LYS A 4 -2.24 -16.79 -7.21
N LEU A 5 -1.23 -17.41 -7.80
CA LEU A 5 -0.65 -17.05 -9.09
C LEU A 5 -1.60 -17.42 -10.23
N HIS A 6 -1.98 -16.44 -11.01
CA HIS A 6 -2.73 -16.57 -12.26
C HIS A 6 -1.78 -16.41 -13.44
N THR A 7 -1.75 -17.42 -14.31
CA THR A 7 -0.91 -17.42 -15.50
C THR A 7 -1.46 -18.42 -16.51
N GLN A 8 -1.31 -18.12 -17.80
CA GLN A 8 -1.55 -19.08 -18.90
C GLN A 8 -0.28 -19.87 -19.26
N TYR A 9 0.87 -19.45 -18.72
CA TYR A 9 2.19 -20.01 -18.98
C TYR A 9 2.66 -20.86 -17.80
N GLN A 10 3.37 -21.93 -18.10
CA GLN A 10 4.11 -22.72 -17.11
C GLN A 10 5.59 -22.32 -17.11
N PRO A 11 6.30 -22.42 -15.96
CA PRO A 11 7.74 -22.22 -15.93
C PRO A 11 8.47 -23.09 -16.96
N ALA A 12 9.38 -22.49 -17.73
CA ALA A 12 10.10 -23.15 -18.81
C ALA A 12 11.60 -22.80 -18.81
N GLY A 13 12.40 -23.59 -19.54
CA GLY A 13 13.86 -23.43 -19.56
C GLY A 13 14.46 -23.65 -18.17
N ASP A 14 15.28 -22.70 -17.70
CA ASP A 14 15.92 -22.77 -16.37
C ASP A 14 15.02 -22.29 -15.22
N GLN A 15 13.83 -21.74 -15.52
CA GLN A 15 12.92 -21.21 -14.50
C GLN A 15 12.51 -22.24 -13.44
N PRO A 16 12.10 -23.49 -13.78
CA PRO A 16 11.69 -24.47 -12.77
C PRO A 16 12.76 -24.71 -11.70
N ARG A 17 14.02 -24.90 -12.14
CA ARG A 17 15.15 -25.11 -11.24
C ARG A 17 15.47 -23.87 -10.40
N ALA A 18 15.44 -22.68 -11.01
CA ALA A 18 15.68 -21.43 -10.28
C ALA A 18 14.59 -21.18 -9.21
N ILE A 19 13.33 -21.47 -9.52
CA ILE A 19 12.21 -21.35 -8.58
C ILE A 19 12.41 -22.31 -7.40
N GLU A 20 12.71 -23.58 -7.69
CA GLU A 20 12.93 -24.61 -6.68
C GLU A 20 14.06 -24.22 -5.72
N GLN A 21 15.23 -23.85 -6.25
CA GLN A 21 16.39 -23.45 -5.45
C GLN A 21 16.10 -22.24 -4.57
N LEU A 22 15.45 -21.20 -5.12
CA LEU A 22 15.10 -20.00 -4.35
C LEU A 22 14.08 -20.29 -3.25
N ALA A 23 13.07 -21.10 -3.54
CA ALA A 23 12.05 -21.49 -2.58
C ALA A 23 12.62 -22.37 -1.47
N GLU A 24 13.49 -23.32 -1.81
CA GLU A 24 14.20 -24.17 -0.85
C GLU A 24 15.09 -23.31 0.07
N GLY A 25 15.94 -22.44 -0.48
CA GLY A 25 16.80 -21.56 0.32
C GLY A 25 16.00 -20.68 1.28
N LEU A 26 14.84 -20.17 0.86
CA LEU A 26 13.96 -19.42 1.76
C LEU A 26 13.40 -20.28 2.90
N ASN A 27 13.04 -21.53 2.61
CA ASN A 27 12.48 -22.47 3.58
C ASN A 27 13.53 -23.03 4.56
N THR A 28 14.79 -23.16 4.13
CA THR A 28 15.92 -23.55 4.99
C THR A 28 16.47 -22.39 5.82
N GLY A 29 16.02 -21.16 5.56
CA GLY A 29 16.36 -19.97 6.34
C GLY A 29 17.55 -19.18 5.80
N GLU A 30 17.95 -19.39 4.54
CA GLU A 30 18.96 -18.58 3.89
C GLU A 30 18.51 -17.11 3.81
N GLN A 31 19.30 -16.23 4.40
CA GLN A 31 18.99 -14.80 4.49
C GLN A 31 19.25 -14.05 3.17
N HIS A 32 20.22 -14.52 2.37
CA HIS A 32 20.68 -13.84 1.17
C HIS A 32 20.81 -14.83 0.02
N GLN A 33 20.12 -14.55 -1.08
CA GLN A 33 20.15 -15.34 -2.30
C GLN A 33 20.16 -14.41 -3.51
N THR A 34 20.77 -14.86 -4.61
CA THR A 34 20.92 -14.06 -5.83
C THR A 34 20.41 -14.83 -7.03
N LEU A 35 19.36 -14.31 -7.69
CA LEU A 35 18.91 -14.82 -8.98
C LEU A 35 19.73 -14.16 -10.11
N LEU A 36 20.71 -14.87 -10.64
CA LEU A 36 21.50 -14.42 -11.79
C LEU A 36 20.74 -14.67 -13.10
N GLY A 37 19.75 -13.82 -13.40
CA GLY A 37 18.91 -13.95 -14.59
C GLY A 37 19.29 -12.97 -15.71
N VAL A 38 19.55 -13.49 -16.92
CA VAL A 38 19.77 -12.68 -18.13
C VAL A 38 18.54 -11.82 -18.46
N THR A 39 18.71 -10.75 -19.25
CA THR A 39 17.59 -9.93 -19.73
C THR A 39 16.64 -10.77 -20.58
N GLY A 40 15.33 -10.59 -20.41
CA GLY A 40 14.31 -11.36 -21.14
C GLY A 40 13.99 -12.75 -20.59
N SER A 41 14.70 -13.25 -19.58
CA SER A 41 14.47 -14.60 -19.00
C SER A 41 13.19 -14.76 -18.16
N GLY A 42 12.35 -13.72 -18.03
CA GLY A 42 11.14 -13.79 -17.21
C GLY A 42 11.39 -13.77 -15.71
N LYS A 43 12.30 -12.90 -15.24
CA LYS A 43 12.65 -12.77 -13.82
C LYS A 43 11.43 -12.49 -12.92
N THR A 44 10.53 -11.59 -13.31
CA THR A 44 9.33 -11.31 -12.52
C THR A 44 8.45 -12.55 -12.35
N PHE A 45 8.26 -13.32 -13.42
CA PHE A 45 7.48 -14.56 -13.37
C PHE A 45 8.15 -15.63 -12.50
N THR A 46 9.48 -15.73 -12.55
CA THR A 46 10.26 -16.59 -11.65
C THR A 46 10.00 -16.21 -10.18
N ILE A 47 10.13 -14.93 -9.84
CA ILE A 47 9.87 -14.44 -8.48
C ILE A 47 8.41 -14.60 -8.06
N ALA A 48 7.45 -14.41 -8.98
CA ALA A 48 6.03 -14.66 -8.70
C ALA A 48 5.78 -16.13 -8.29
N ASN A 49 6.41 -17.09 -8.98
CA ASN A 49 6.33 -18.50 -8.57
C ASN A 49 6.98 -18.75 -7.19
N VAL A 50 8.10 -18.10 -6.89
CA VAL A 50 8.73 -18.21 -5.55
C VAL A 50 7.80 -17.67 -4.46
N ILE A 51 7.14 -16.53 -4.68
CA ILE A 51 6.14 -15.97 -3.74
C ILE A 51 4.98 -16.94 -3.56
N GLN A 52 4.47 -17.52 -4.66
CA GLN A 52 3.42 -18.53 -4.63
C GLN A 52 3.81 -19.78 -3.83
N GLN A 53 5.05 -20.25 -3.93
CA GLN A 53 5.48 -21.47 -3.22
C GLN A 53 5.75 -21.20 -1.74
N THR A 54 6.33 -20.04 -1.41
CA THR A 54 6.77 -19.73 -0.04
C THR A 54 5.69 -19.07 0.81
N GLN A 55 4.67 -18.48 0.19
CA GLN A 55 3.53 -17.87 0.87
C GLN A 55 3.91 -16.75 1.86
N ARG A 56 4.95 -15.97 1.54
CA ARG A 56 5.50 -14.91 2.39
C ARG A 56 5.07 -13.51 1.92
N PRO A 57 4.61 -12.62 2.83
CA PRO A 57 4.50 -11.20 2.52
C PRO A 57 5.81 -10.68 1.94
N THR A 58 5.76 -9.96 0.83
CA THR A 58 6.97 -9.63 0.05
C THR A 58 7.06 -8.15 -0.25
N LEU A 59 8.23 -7.55 0.01
CA LEU A 59 8.58 -6.21 -0.44
C LEU A 59 9.49 -6.32 -1.66
N VAL A 60 9.06 -5.74 -2.78
CA VAL A 60 9.85 -5.65 -4.01
C VAL A 60 10.39 -4.23 -4.11
N LEU A 61 11.69 -4.05 -3.88
CA LEU A 61 12.36 -2.75 -3.94
C LEU A 61 13.03 -2.56 -5.31
N THR A 62 12.79 -1.41 -5.95
CA THR A 62 13.49 -1.01 -7.18
C THR A 62 13.91 0.45 -7.15
N HIS A 63 14.83 0.82 -8.04
CA HIS A 63 15.58 2.08 -7.98
C HIS A 63 14.88 3.26 -8.66
N ASN A 64 13.82 3.04 -9.46
CA ASN A 64 13.13 4.12 -10.16
C ASN A 64 11.61 3.89 -10.24
N LYS A 65 10.83 4.99 -10.31
CA LYS A 65 9.36 4.95 -10.33
C LYS A 65 8.78 4.21 -11.53
N THR A 66 9.44 4.26 -12.69
CA THR A 66 9.00 3.59 -13.93
C THR A 66 8.99 2.07 -13.75
N LEU A 67 10.06 1.49 -13.19
CA LEU A 67 10.13 0.07 -12.89
C LEU A 67 9.16 -0.33 -11.78
N VAL A 68 8.89 0.54 -10.79
CA VAL A 68 7.83 0.26 -9.80
C VAL A 68 6.49 0.11 -10.52
N ALA A 69 6.13 1.03 -11.43
CA ALA A 69 4.87 0.98 -12.16
C ALA A 69 4.76 -0.29 -13.02
N GLN A 70 5.83 -0.66 -13.72
CA GLN A 70 5.87 -1.89 -14.51
C GLN A 70 5.68 -3.13 -13.63
N LEU A 71 6.50 -3.29 -12.58
CA LEU A 71 6.43 -4.46 -11.70
C LEU A 71 5.09 -4.53 -10.96
N TYR A 72 4.54 -3.41 -10.53
CA TYR A 72 3.22 -3.34 -9.93
C TYR A 72 2.14 -3.85 -10.90
N GLY A 73 2.18 -3.43 -12.16
CA GLY A 73 1.27 -3.92 -13.20
C GLY A 73 1.41 -5.43 -13.43
N GLU A 74 2.64 -5.92 -13.56
CA GLU A 74 2.94 -7.35 -13.72
C GLU A 74 2.43 -8.17 -12.52
N PHE A 75 2.75 -7.75 -11.29
CA PHE A 75 2.28 -8.45 -10.08
C PHE A 75 0.76 -8.38 -9.90
N LYS A 76 0.09 -7.29 -10.29
CA LYS A 76 -1.38 -7.21 -10.30
C LYS A 76 -2.00 -8.23 -11.27
N GLN A 77 -1.38 -8.44 -12.43
CA GLN A 77 -1.84 -9.46 -13.39
C GLN A 77 -1.57 -10.88 -12.87
N PHE A 78 -0.42 -11.11 -12.24
CA PHE A 78 -0.09 -12.41 -11.65
C PHE A 78 -0.92 -12.74 -10.40
N PHE A 79 -1.29 -11.75 -9.59
CA PHE A 79 -2.00 -11.95 -8.32
C PHE A 79 -3.27 -11.09 -8.22
N PRO A 80 -4.26 -11.27 -9.11
CA PRO A 80 -5.46 -10.43 -9.15
C PRO A 80 -6.35 -10.57 -7.90
N GLU A 81 -6.22 -11.68 -7.18
CA GLU A 81 -6.99 -11.97 -5.96
C GLU A 81 -6.26 -11.53 -4.67
N ASN A 82 -4.98 -11.17 -4.73
CA ASN A 82 -4.18 -10.81 -3.56
C ASN A 82 -3.90 -9.30 -3.48
N ALA A 83 -3.36 -8.84 -2.34
CA ALA A 83 -2.97 -7.44 -2.21
C ALA A 83 -1.66 -7.22 -2.93
N VAL A 84 -1.71 -6.42 -3.98
CA VAL A 84 -0.52 -5.82 -4.60
C VAL A 84 -0.63 -4.33 -4.35
N GLY A 85 0.30 -3.80 -3.55
CA GLY A 85 0.40 -2.41 -3.14
C GLY A 85 1.51 -1.67 -3.89
N TYR A 86 1.37 -0.36 -3.97
CA TYR A 86 2.30 0.53 -4.67
C TYR A 86 2.82 1.59 -3.68
N PHE A 87 4.14 1.70 -3.52
CA PHE A 87 4.72 2.56 -2.49
C PHE A 87 5.93 3.36 -2.98
N VAL A 88 5.68 4.58 -3.45
CA VAL A 88 6.72 5.53 -3.91
C VAL A 88 6.53 6.89 -3.26
N SER A 89 7.45 7.82 -3.49
CA SER A 89 7.22 9.22 -3.14
C SER A 89 5.97 9.75 -3.85
N TYR A 90 5.02 10.22 -3.05
CA TYR A 90 3.82 10.95 -3.47
C TYR A 90 4.07 12.38 -3.97
N TYR A 91 5.33 12.84 -4.03
CA TYR A 91 5.63 14.13 -4.63
C TYR A 91 5.79 14.00 -6.15
N ASP A 92 5.07 14.82 -6.89
CA ASP A 92 5.32 15.08 -8.32
C ASP A 92 6.53 16.02 -8.48
N TYR A 93 6.64 16.99 -7.58
CA TYR A 93 7.78 17.90 -7.47
C TYR A 93 8.17 18.04 -5.99
N TYR A 94 9.48 18.05 -5.70
CA TYR A 94 9.99 18.23 -4.36
C TYR A 94 11.33 18.97 -4.39
N GLN A 95 11.37 20.12 -3.74
CA GLN A 95 12.57 20.88 -3.42
C GLN A 95 12.79 20.82 -1.90
N PRO A 96 13.90 20.22 -1.43
CA PRO A 96 14.22 20.24 -0.02
C PRO A 96 14.57 21.67 0.41
N GLU A 97 14.29 21.96 1.67
CA GLU A 97 14.85 23.13 2.33
C GLU A 97 16.37 22.98 2.42
N ALA A 98 17.11 24.01 2.02
CA ALA A 98 18.56 24.00 2.07
C ALA A 98 19.11 25.41 2.26
N TYR A 99 20.29 25.48 2.88
CA TYR A 99 21.08 26.72 2.94
C TYR A 99 22.40 26.49 2.23
N MET A 100 22.76 27.40 1.32
CA MET A 100 23.99 27.37 0.52
C MET A 100 24.98 28.42 1.05
N PRO A 101 26.00 28.02 1.83
CA PRO A 101 26.91 28.98 2.46
C PRO A 101 27.76 29.77 1.47
N VAL A 102 28.11 29.18 0.33
CA VAL A 102 28.97 29.81 -0.68
C VAL A 102 28.33 31.05 -1.30
N SER A 103 27.00 31.05 -1.43
CA SER A 103 26.22 32.14 -2.03
C SER A 103 25.32 32.86 -1.02
N ASP A 104 25.44 32.55 0.27
CA ASP A 104 24.56 33.05 1.34
C ASP A 104 23.07 32.97 0.95
N THR A 105 22.66 31.82 0.40
CA THR A 105 21.32 31.64 -0.16
C THR A 105 20.54 30.61 0.63
N TYR A 106 19.38 31.01 1.13
CA TYR A 106 18.39 30.08 1.68
C TYR A 106 17.39 29.68 0.58
N ILE A 107 17.20 28.37 0.46
CA ILE A 107 16.26 27.73 -0.48
C ILE A 107 15.10 27.21 0.35
N GLU A 108 13.94 27.82 0.15
CA GLU A 108 12.70 27.39 0.78
C GLU A 108 12.25 26.02 0.27
N LYS A 109 11.59 25.28 1.17
CA LYS A 109 10.92 24.03 0.83
C LYS A 109 9.73 24.33 -0.10
N ASP A 110 9.70 23.66 -1.24
CA ASP A 110 8.57 23.71 -2.16
C ASP A 110 8.23 22.29 -2.64
N LEU A 111 6.95 21.98 -2.81
CA LEU A 111 6.49 20.65 -3.17
C LEU A 111 5.12 20.66 -3.84
N SER A 112 4.88 19.63 -4.64
CA SER A 112 3.57 19.30 -5.19
C SER A 112 3.25 17.84 -4.91
N ILE A 113 2.07 17.58 -4.36
CA ILE A 113 1.61 16.24 -3.98
C ILE A 113 0.72 15.68 -5.08
N ASN A 114 0.96 14.42 -5.42
CA ASN A 114 0.12 13.61 -6.28
C ASN A 114 -0.89 12.82 -5.43
N GLU A 115 -2.17 13.20 -5.51
CA GLU A 115 -3.22 12.60 -4.69
C GLU A 115 -3.44 11.10 -4.96
N GLU A 116 -3.20 10.62 -6.20
CA GLU A 116 -3.33 9.19 -6.52
C GLU A 116 -2.18 8.38 -5.92
N LEU A 117 -0.96 8.92 -5.92
CA LEU A 117 0.17 8.27 -5.25
C LEU A 117 -0.02 8.23 -3.73
N ASP A 118 -0.55 9.29 -3.13
CA ASP A 118 -0.88 9.30 -1.70
C ASP A 118 -1.93 8.25 -1.34
N LYS A 119 -3.03 8.18 -2.11
CA LYS A 119 -4.06 7.14 -1.99
C LYS A 119 -3.46 5.74 -2.03
N LEU A 120 -2.57 5.47 -2.99
CA LEU A 120 -1.93 4.16 -3.16
C LEU A 120 -1.00 3.80 -1.99
N ARG A 121 -0.25 4.78 -1.47
CA ARG A 121 0.58 4.58 -0.27
C ARG A 121 -0.26 4.22 0.93
N LEU A 122 -1.34 4.97 1.17
CA LEU A 122 -2.24 4.73 2.28
C LEU A 122 -3.00 3.40 2.14
N GLN A 123 -3.31 2.99 0.91
CA GLN A 123 -3.88 1.68 0.62
C GLN A 123 -2.90 0.56 1.00
N ALA A 124 -1.63 0.68 0.61
CA ALA A 124 -0.61 -0.33 0.92
C ALA A 124 -0.40 -0.48 2.43
N THR A 125 -0.31 0.62 3.18
CA THR A 125 -0.16 0.58 4.64
C THR A 125 -1.40 0.04 5.35
N THR A 126 -2.59 0.44 4.92
CA THR A 126 -3.86 -0.09 5.45
C THR A 126 -3.97 -1.60 5.22
N GLN A 127 -3.55 -2.09 4.04
CA GLN A 127 -3.54 -3.51 3.75
C GLN A 127 -2.55 -4.27 4.64
N LEU A 128 -1.35 -3.73 4.89
CA LEU A 128 -0.39 -4.34 5.83
C LEU A 128 -0.96 -4.48 7.24
N LEU A 129 -1.69 -3.47 7.72
CA LEU A 129 -2.28 -3.45 9.06
C LEU A 129 -3.59 -4.24 9.19
N SER A 130 -4.14 -4.73 8.08
CA SER A 130 -5.36 -5.55 8.10
C SER A 130 -5.16 -6.97 8.68
N GLY A 131 -3.91 -7.37 8.94
CA GLY A 131 -3.55 -8.72 9.38
C GLY A 131 -3.49 -9.75 8.25
N ARG A 132 -3.73 -9.36 7.00
CA ARG A 132 -3.53 -10.23 5.84
C ARG A 132 -2.04 -10.53 5.63
N ARG A 133 -1.74 -11.69 5.04
CA ARG A 133 -0.36 -12.12 4.75
C ARG A 133 -0.06 -12.26 3.25
N ASP A 134 -1.09 -12.28 2.42
CA ASP A 134 -0.99 -12.32 0.96
C ASP A 134 -0.86 -10.90 0.39
N ILE A 135 0.26 -10.26 0.73
CA ILE A 135 0.57 -8.90 0.30
C ILE A 135 1.95 -8.80 -0.35
N ILE A 136 1.99 -8.19 -1.53
CA ILE A 136 3.20 -7.77 -2.24
C ILE A 136 3.19 -6.24 -2.26
N VAL A 137 4.24 -5.59 -1.78
CA VAL A 137 4.41 -4.14 -1.93
C VAL A 137 5.54 -3.90 -2.92
N VAL A 138 5.23 -3.24 -4.03
CA VAL A 138 6.26 -2.78 -4.97
C VAL A 138 6.61 -1.34 -4.61
N ALA A 139 7.87 -1.10 -4.28
CA ALA A 139 8.31 0.15 -3.68
C ALA A 139 9.57 0.73 -4.34
N SER A 140 9.69 2.06 -4.25
CA SER A 140 10.98 2.73 -4.38
C SER A 140 11.67 2.84 -3.02
N VAL A 141 12.84 3.49 -2.98
CA VAL A 141 13.52 3.86 -1.73
C VAL A 141 12.65 4.68 -0.76
N SER A 142 11.46 5.12 -1.16
CA SER A 142 10.50 5.70 -0.20
C SER A 142 10.19 4.77 0.98
N CYS A 143 10.32 3.44 0.85
CA CYS A 143 10.05 2.49 1.93
C CYS A 143 11.05 2.51 3.09
N ILE A 144 12.18 3.21 2.94
CA ILE A 144 13.17 3.42 4.02
C ILE A 144 13.05 4.79 4.68
N TYR A 145 12.14 5.64 4.22
CA TYR A 145 11.86 6.94 4.85
C TYR A 145 10.85 6.80 5.99
N GLY A 146 10.87 7.76 6.90
CA GLY A 146 9.98 7.78 8.07
C GLY A 146 8.50 7.74 7.69
N ILE A 147 7.76 6.93 8.42
CA ILE A 147 6.30 6.88 8.43
C ILE A 147 5.83 6.80 9.89
N GLY A 148 4.55 7.10 10.15
CA GLY A 148 3.98 7.00 11.49
C GLY A 148 4.15 5.59 12.10
N ASN A 149 4.22 5.54 13.43
CA ASN A 149 4.36 4.29 14.17
C ASN A 149 3.17 3.35 13.86
N PRO A 150 3.41 2.10 13.44
CA PRO A 150 2.34 1.14 13.17
C PRO A 150 1.36 0.96 14.33
N ALA A 151 1.83 0.97 15.58
CA ALA A 151 0.98 0.81 16.76
C ALA A 151 0.01 2.00 16.93
N GLU A 152 0.46 3.22 16.64
CA GLU A 152 -0.40 4.41 16.66
C GLU A 152 -1.44 4.36 15.54
N PHE A 153 -1.06 3.85 14.37
CA PHE A 153 -2.00 3.66 13.26
C PHE A 153 -3.06 2.61 13.61
N GLU A 154 -2.69 1.52 14.29
CA GLU A 154 -3.62 0.52 14.80
C GLU A 154 -4.59 1.07 15.85
N ASN A 155 -4.12 1.95 16.74
CA ASN A 155 -4.96 2.63 17.73
C ASN A 155 -6.02 3.54 17.07
N GLY A 156 -5.74 4.06 15.88
CA GLY A 156 -6.69 4.85 15.08
C GLY A 156 -7.77 4.02 14.37
N ILE A 157 -7.75 2.68 14.45
CA ILE A 157 -8.72 1.83 13.74
C ILE A 157 -10.10 1.93 14.40
N ILE A 158 -11.06 2.50 13.68
CA ILE A 158 -12.46 2.56 14.08
C ILE A 158 -13.17 1.29 13.63
N ARG A 159 -13.51 0.40 14.59
CA ARG A 159 -14.23 -0.84 14.31
C ARG A 159 -15.73 -0.61 14.40
N VAL A 160 -16.44 -0.88 13.31
CA VAL A 160 -17.91 -0.79 13.23
C VAL A 160 -18.52 -2.11 12.79
N LYS A 161 -19.63 -2.50 13.42
CA LYS A 161 -20.42 -3.69 13.03
C LYS A 161 -21.92 -3.39 13.01
N LYS A 162 -22.67 -4.10 12.17
CA LYS A 162 -24.15 -4.00 12.18
C LYS A 162 -24.69 -4.41 13.55
N GLY A 163 -25.67 -3.65 14.07
CA GLY A 163 -26.25 -3.87 15.40
C GLY A 163 -25.40 -3.39 16.57
N GLN A 164 -24.29 -2.70 16.32
CA GLN A 164 -23.50 -2.07 17.39
C GLN A 164 -24.25 -0.86 17.97
N THR A 165 -24.36 -0.83 19.29
CA THR A 165 -24.77 0.37 20.03
C THR A 165 -23.57 1.30 20.15
N ILE A 166 -23.60 2.42 19.45
CA ILE A 166 -22.59 3.47 19.51
C ILE A 166 -23.29 4.81 19.33
N SER A 167 -23.01 5.76 20.23
CA SER A 167 -23.57 7.10 20.09
C SER A 167 -23.05 7.74 18.80
N ARG A 168 -23.95 8.38 18.05
CA ARG A 168 -23.57 9.09 16.82
C ARG A 168 -22.45 10.10 17.08
N GLN A 169 -22.55 10.88 18.15
CA GLN A 169 -21.55 11.89 18.50
C GLN A 169 -20.18 11.27 18.82
N GLY A 170 -20.16 10.15 19.57
CA GLY A 170 -18.92 9.42 19.83
C GLY A 170 -18.28 8.90 18.56
N PHE A 171 -19.08 8.36 17.63
CA PHE A 171 -18.59 7.90 16.34
C PHE A 171 -17.98 9.03 15.49
N LEU A 172 -18.64 10.20 15.43
CA LEU A 172 -18.11 11.37 14.72
C LEU A 172 -16.79 11.86 15.34
N HIS A 173 -16.69 11.84 16.67
CA HIS A 173 -15.45 12.21 17.37
C HIS A 173 -14.31 11.23 17.03
N SER A 174 -14.60 9.93 16.96
CA SER A 174 -13.62 8.94 16.50
C SER A 174 -13.12 9.22 15.09
N LEU A 175 -14.00 9.61 14.15
CA LEU A 175 -13.59 9.98 12.78
C LEU A 175 -12.63 11.18 12.78
N VAL A 176 -12.93 12.22 13.56
CA VAL A 176 -12.05 13.40 13.70
C VAL A 176 -10.70 13.01 14.30
N ASN A 177 -10.68 12.15 15.33
CA ASN A 177 -9.44 11.66 15.93
C ASN A 177 -8.61 10.82 14.95
N ALA A 178 -9.26 10.14 14.00
CA ALA A 178 -8.61 9.45 12.89
C ALA A 178 -8.28 10.37 11.70
N LEU A 179 -8.25 11.69 11.92
CA LEU A 179 -7.89 12.74 10.95
C LEU A 179 -8.86 12.91 9.77
N TYR A 180 -10.09 12.40 9.88
CA TYR A 180 -11.11 12.72 8.88
C TYR A 180 -11.68 14.12 9.10
N SER A 181 -11.99 14.80 8.00
CA SER A 181 -12.58 16.15 8.03
C SER A 181 -14.09 16.10 7.77
N ARG A 182 -14.86 16.88 8.54
CA ARG A 182 -16.29 17.04 8.26
C ARG A 182 -16.46 18.01 7.09
N SER A 183 -17.21 17.61 6.07
CA SER A 183 -17.53 18.49 4.94
C SER A 183 -19.04 18.60 4.72
N HIS A 184 -19.50 19.82 4.40
CA HIS A 184 -20.89 20.12 4.07
C HIS A 184 -21.11 20.32 2.56
N GLU A 185 -20.06 20.73 1.84
CA GLU A 185 -20.12 21.06 0.41
C GLU A 185 -19.43 19.96 -0.41
N GLU A 186 -18.09 19.90 -0.34
CA GLU A 186 -17.28 19.04 -1.18
C GLU A 186 -16.92 17.71 -0.51
N PHE A 187 -17.37 16.60 -1.07
CA PHE A 187 -17.19 15.27 -0.49
C PHE A 187 -15.95 14.54 -1.01
N LYS A 188 -14.77 15.10 -0.71
CA LYS A 188 -13.44 14.56 -1.05
C LYS A 188 -13.05 13.35 -0.20
N ARG A 189 -11.99 12.64 -0.64
CA ARG A 189 -11.33 11.57 0.12
C ARG A 189 -10.89 12.06 1.50
N GLY A 190 -11.05 11.23 2.52
CA GLY A 190 -10.76 11.61 3.92
C GLY A 190 -11.83 12.50 4.55
N ASN A 191 -12.96 12.76 3.87
CA ASN A 191 -14.08 13.49 4.45
C ASN A 191 -15.19 12.56 4.93
N PHE A 192 -15.96 13.05 5.90
CA PHE A 192 -17.27 12.50 6.23
C PHE A 192 -18.34 13.61 6.22
N ARG A 193 -19.60 13.22 6.07
CA ARG A 193 -20.75 14.14 6.17
C ARG A 193 -21.92 13.46 6.85
N VAL A 194 -22.77 14.28 7.47
CA VAL A 194 -23.98 13.83 8.19
C VAL A 194 -25.21 14.29 7.42
N LYS A 195 -26.12 13.36 7.15
CA LYS A 195 -27.41 13.61 6.48
C LYS A 195 -28.52 12.91 7.25
N GLY A 196 -29.21 13.67 8.11
CA GLY A 196 -30.21 13.10 9.03
C GLY A 196 -29.57 12.02 9.92
N ASP A 197 -30.07 10.80 9.79
CA ASP A 197 -29.60 9.64 10.58
C ASP A 197 -28.48 8.85 9.90
N THR A 198 -27.93 9.37 8.79
CA THR A 198 -26.84 8.73 8.06
C THR A 198 -25.53 9.50 8.17
N VAL A 199 -24.43 8.76 8.25
CA VAL A 199 -23.07 9.27 8.14
C VAL A 199 -22.43 8.64 6.90
N ASP A 200 -22.16 9.47 5.89
CA ASP A 200 -21.40 9.09 4.70
C ASP A 200 -19.91 9.33 4.96
N ILE A 201 -19.05 8.37 4.66
CA ILE A 201 -17.60 8.42 4.85
C ILE A 201 -16.92 8.14 3.52
N ASN A 202 -16.10 9.07 3.05
CA ASN A 202 -15.27 8.91 1.87
C ASN A 202 -13.87 8.46 2.32
N LEU A 203 -13.52 7.21 2.04
CA LEU A 203 -12.27 6.63 2.49
C LEU A 203 -11.08 7.21 1.71
N PRO A 204 -9.94 7.49 2.38
CA PRO A 204 -8.82 8.14 1.72
C PRO A 204 -7.98 7.22 0.81
N TYR A 205 -8.18 5.90 0.87
CA TYR A 205 -7.32 4.89 0.23
C TYR A 205 -8.03 3.97 -0.77
N VAL A 206 -9.32 4.19 -1.05
CA VAL A 206 -10.12 3.43 -2.02
C VAL A 206 -11.11 4.36 -2.73
N ASP A 207 -11.66 3.90 -3.84
CA ASP A 207 -12.60 4.68 -4.67
C ASP A 207 -14.08 4.41 -4.31
N TYR A 208 -14.33 3.81 -3.14
CA TYR A 208 -15.66 3.64 -2.57
C TYR A 208 -15.72 4.20 -1.15
N GLY A 209 -16.92 4.56 -0.72
CA GLY A 209 -17.20 5.04 0.63
C GLY A 209 -18.12 4.11 1.40
N TYR A 210 -18.30 4.42 2.69
CA TYR A 210 -19.29 3.75 3.53
C TYR A 210 -20.43 4.71 3.87
N ARG A 211 -21.64 4.16 3.97
CA ARG A 211 -22.80 4.82 4.59
C ARG A 211 -23.18 4.04 5.84
N ILE A 212 -23.13 4.70 6.97
CA ILE A 212 -23.57 4.15 8.26
C ILE A 212 -24.92 4.78 8.58
N THR A 213 -25.93 3.94 8.78
CA THR A 213 -27.29 4.38 9.15
C THR A 213 -27.49 4.11 10.63
N PHE A 214 -27.85 5.15 11.36
CA PHE A 214 -28.23 5.08 12.76
C PHE A 214 -29.75 4.90 12.85
N PHE A 215 -30.21 4.19 13.88
CA PHE A 215 -31.64 4.00 14.15
C PHE A 215 -31.85 4.01 15.66
N GLY A 216 -32.52 5.05 16.17
CA GLY A 216 -32.57 5.36 17.60
C GLY A 216 -31.39 6.22 18.05
N ASP A 217 -31.07 6.14 19.35
CA ASP A 217 -29.90 6.79 19.97
C ASP A 217 -28.58 6.01 19.75
#